data_AF-A0A938CM98-F1
#
_entry.id   AF-A0A938CM98-F1
#
_cell.length_a   1.000
_cell.length_b   1.000
_cell.length_c   1.000
_cell.angle_alpha   90.00
_cell.angle_beta   90.00
_cell.angle_gamma   90.00
#
_symmetry.space_group_name_H-M   'P 1'
#
loop_
_entity.id
_entity.type
_entity.pdbx_description
1 polymer ?
#
loop_
_entity_poly.entity_id
_entity_poly.type
_entity_poly.pdbx_seq_one_letter_code
_entity_poly.pdbx_strand_id
1 'polypeptide(L)'
;THNVQALDIARGLRNRRVVPCLRLFLPGDDEALQIGQALREWMMQAAVHGASGVCFEAPPEVLGDPVVQAQWREALAGVRDQPAWRSRPRGTVAILYEPYADGFAALQVPVYGFIKGLSLREPSDLINALKQGTRYGSVDYLRPTDLASADLDRYGVILAPMALSLPDDAQRRLEDYVAGGGVLVADIGAGFAQTGSWAALPSRLATLFGVSPFRELKNLTGNLAIQRPHPALPSLPPGATTTGDFEGAVRGRRTGAGAYAMNGWTGFAELPEGVLPFARLAMSVTEDKRPTVAGVFVRDVGLGSAFFATHRLWASWMPQHRLWEPFHADLCARRARLELLDARFVAPEMAICESDGESVFLYNPGRSQRVQVALHAARHRLFGGAVCQFTSRLVDLAGLRTGAVLATLDVPERASWELAPSPVEVRPYEGVTTAGFARYDASGIEVAVAGDGSVPAGRPGQLSVSRGRPQRVRITVGSGAYVVEPGSHHRVRLVEERGETSEDVLSADDRGQLRIETTVAAARLEIAPE
;
A
#
# COMPACT_ATOMS: atom_id res chain seq x y z
N THR A 1 20.18 -10.86 -1.21
CA THR A 1 18.93 -10.97 -2.00
C THR A 1 18.71 -9.67 -2.75
N HIS A 2 18.31 -9.70 -4.02
CA HIS A 2 18.02 -8.46 -4.76
C HIS A 2 16.71 -7.85 -4.27
N ASN A 3 16.69 -6.54 -4.30
CA ASN A 3 15.72 -5.67 -3.66
C ASN A 3 14.61 -5.30 -4.64
N VAL A 4 13.40 -5.83 -4.45
CA VAL A 4 12.27 -5.62 -5.37
C VAL A 4 11.83 -4.16 -5.49
N GLN A 5 12.13 -3.29 -4.52
CA GLN A 5 11.87 -1.85 -4.65
C GLN A 5 12.61 -1.19 -5.82
N ALA A 6 13.72 -1.78 -6.29
CA ALA A 6 14.41 -1.27 -7.49
C ALA A 6 13.53 -1.38 -8.74
N LEU A 7 12.60 -2.34 -8.76
CA LEU A 7 11.57 -2.45 -9.80
C LEU A 7 10.60 -1.28 -9.75
N ASP A 8 10.09 -0.96 -8.56
CA ASP A 8 9.14 0.14 -8.39
C ASP A 8 9.79 1.49 -8.74
N ILE A 9 11.05 1.70 -8.34
CA ILE A 9 11.86 2.85 -8.72
C ILE A 9 12.07 2.91 -10.25
N ALA A 10 12.41 1.79 -10.89
CA ALA A 10 12.66 1.74 -12.33
C ALA A 10 11.37 1.92 -13.16
N ARG A 11 10.24 1.37 -12.69
CA ARG A 11 8.92 1.54 -13.29
C ARG A 11 8.52 3.01 -13.26
N GLY A 12 8.72 3.67 -12.11
CA GLY A 12 8.21 5.00 -11.84
C GLY A 12 6.73 5.12 -12.23
N LEU A 13 6.31 6.31 -12.68
CA LEU A 13 4.93 6.54 -13.12
C LEU A 13 4.57 6.01 -14.50
N ARG A 14 5.55 5.71 -15.35
CA ARG A 14 5.33 5.55 -16.80
C ARG A 14 4.90 4.14 -17.22
N ASN A 15 4.51 3.29 -16.27
CA ASN A 15 4.14 1.90 -16.52
C ASN A 15 5.18 1.19 -17.42
N ARG A 16 6.47 1.51 -17.20
CA ARG A 16 7.56 0.95 -18.00
C ARG A 16 7.57 -0.55 -17.79
N ARG A 17 7.78 -1.30 -18.86
CA ARG A 17 8.08 -2.73 -18.75
C ARG A 17 9.49 -2.87 -18.20
N VAL A 18 9.59 -3.37 -16.97
CA VAL A 18 10.87 -3.59 -16.29
C VAL A 18 11.13 -5.09 -16.23
N VAL A 19 12.35 -5.48 -16.60
CA VAL A 19 12.87 -6.84 -16.46
C VAL A 19 14.09 -6.72 -15.53
N PRO A 20 13.98 -7.07 -14.24
CA PRO A 20 15.11 -7.03 -13.33
C PRO A 20 16.08 -8.15 -13.69
N CYS A 21 17.37 -7.89 -13.49
CA CYS A 21 18.40 -8.92 -13.51
C CYS A 21 18.84 -9.27 -12.09
N LEU A 22 18.72 -10.54 -11.73
CA LEU A 22 19.27 -11.08 -10.49
C LEU A 22 20.66 -11.65 -10.78
N ARG A 23 21.68 -11.04 -10.17
CA ARG A 23 23.02 -11.61 -10.16
C ARG A 23 23.12 -12.73 -9.13
N LEU A 24 23.54 -13.90 -9.58
CA LEU A 24 23.67 -15.12 -8.80
C LEU A 24 25.15 -15.39 -8.53
N PHE A 25 25.45 -15.85 -7.32
CA PHE A 25 26.80 -16.21 -6.88
C PHE A 25 26.82 -17.70 -6.53
N LEU A 26 27.99 -18.32 -6.56
CA LEU A 26 28.15 -19.70 -6.11
C LEU A 26 27.75 -19.79 -4.63
N PRO A 27 26.78 -20.65 -4.26
CA PRO A 27 26.50 -20.92 -2.85
C PRO A 27 27.71 -21.58 -2.19
N GLY A 28 27.86 -21.42 -0.88
CA GLY A 28 28.64 -22.40 -0.10
C GLY A 28 27.96 -23.78 -0.13
N ASP A 29 28.69 -24.86 0.19
CA ASP A 29 28.18 -26.24 0.09
C ASP A 29 26.86 -26.49 0.86
N ASP A 30 26.61 -25.76 1.96
CA ASP A 30 25.37 -25.84 2.76
C ASP A 30 24.20 -24.98 2.20
N GLU A 31 24.46 -24.05 1.27
CA GLU A 31 23.46 -23.10 0.73
C GLU A 31 22.82 -23.58 -0.58
N ALA A 32 23.37 -24.64 -1.21
CA ALA A 32 22.89 -25.16 -2.49
C ALA A 32 21.45 -25.71 -2.43
N LEU A 33 20.97 -26.15 -1.26
CA LEU A 33 19.62 -26.70 -1.11
C LEU A 33 18.49 -25.65 -1.10
N GLN A 34 18.82 -24.36 -0.97
CA GLN A 34 17.82 -23.29 -0.79
C GLN A 34 17.69 -22.34 -1.99
N ILE A 35 18.54 -22.48 -3.01
CA ILE A 35 18.55 -21.58 -4.18
C ILE A 35 17.22 -21.61 -4.91
N GLY A 36 16.68 -22.79 -5.24
CA GLY A 36 15.42 -22.90 -5.98
C GLY A 36 14.25 -22.19 -5.28
N GLN A 37 14.15 -22.32 -3.95
CA GLN A 37 13.11 -21.65 -3.18
C GLN A 37 13.32 -20.14 -3.14
N ALA A 38 14.52 -19.67 -2.79
CA ALA A 38 14.82 -18.23 -2.73
C ALA A 38 14.63 -17.56 -4.10
N LEU A 39 14.96 -18.27 -5.19
CA LEU A 39 14.75 -17.83 -6.55
C LEU A 39 13.27 -17.69 -6.87
N ARG A 40 12.46 -18.71 -6.53
CA ARG A 40 11.00 -18.66 -6.70
C ARG A 40 10.39 -17.49 -5.92
N GLU A 41 10.75 -17.33 -4.65
CA GLU A 41 10.25 -16.22 -3.83
C GLU A 41 10.60 -14.86 -4.43
N TRP A 42 11.85 -14.68 -4.85
CA TRP A 42 12.27 -13.44 -5.50
C TRP A 42 11.51 -13.18 -6.81
N MET A 43 11.32 -14.19 -7.67
CA MET A 43 10.55 -14.06 -8.91
C MET A 43 9.09 -13.68 -8.64
N MET A 44 8.47 -14.28 -7.61
CA MET A 44 7.10 -13.96 -7.23
C MET A 44 6.94 -12.56 -6.68
N GLN A 45 7.88 -12.11 -5.83
CA GLN A 45 7.91 -10.71 -5.40
C GLN A 45 8.12 -9.77 -6.59
N ALA A 46 9.04 -10.09 -7.50
CA ALA A 46 9.24 -9.27 -8.71
C ALA A 46 7.95 -9.17 -9.54
N ALA A 47 7.22 -10.28 -9.71
CA ALA A 47 5.96 -10.31 -10.44
C ALA A 47 4.88 -9.43 -9.78
N VAL A 48 4.70 -9.52 -8.46
CA VAL A 48 3.74 -8.68 -7.70
C VAL A 48 4.10 -7.20 -7.72
N HIS A 49 5.38 -6.87 -7.90
CA HIS A 49 5.88 -5.51 -8.10
C HIS A 49 5.83 -5.07 -9.59
N GLY A 50 5.17 -5.84 -10.46
CA GLY A 50 4.90 -5.48 -11.85
C GLY A 50 6.06 -5.73 -12.81
N ALA A 51 6.98 -6.65 -12.50
CA ALA A 51 7.99 -7.08 -13.45
C ALA A 51 7.34 -7.74 -14.68
N SER A 52 7.81 -7.38 -15.88
CA SER A 52 7.35 -7.96 -17.15
C SER A 52 8.04 -9.27 -17.52
N GLY A 53 8.97 -9.71 -16.67
CA GLY A 53 9.84 -10.88 -16.84
C GLY A 53 10.99 -10.77 -15.85
N VAL A 54 11.92 -11.72 -15.86
CA VAL A 54 13.15 -11.70 -15.04
C VAL A 54 14.33 -12.17 -15.88
N CYS A 55 15.53 -11.66 -15.59
CA CYS A 55 16.78 -12.22 -16.09
C CYS A 55 17.72 -12.62 -14.96
N PHE A 56 18.65 -13.50 -15.28
CA PHE A 56 19.67 -14.00 -14.36
C PHE A 56 21.04 -13.74 -14.96
N GLU A 57 21.95 -13.19 -14.16
CA GLU A 57 23.37 -13.10 -14.48
C GLU A 57 24.12 -14.05 -13.54
N ALA A 58 24.83 -15.03 -14.08
CA ALA A 58 25.53 -16.02 -13.27
C ALA A 58 26.88 -16.38 -13.91
N PRO A 59 27.92 -16.71 -13.11
CA PRO A 59 29.17 -17.26 -13.61
C PRO A 59 28.94 -18.55 -14.43
N PRO A 60 29.78 -18.85 -15.44
CA PRO A 60 29.66 -20.07 -16.24
C PRO A 60 29.60 -21.35 -15.40
N GLU A 61 30.28 -21.38 -14.26
CA GLU A 61 30.32 -22.53 -13.34
C GLU A 61 28.94 -22.78 -12.72
N VAL A 62 28.24 -21.72 -12.30
CA VAL A 62 26.86 -21.79 -11.78
C VAL A 62 25.90 -22.24 -12.88
N LEU A 63 26.09 -21.73 -14.09
CA LEU A 63 25.27 -22.10 -15.25
C LEU A 63 25.50 -23.56 -15.68
N GLY A 64 26.70 -24.10 -15.45
CA GLY A 64 27.07 -25.47 -15.80
C GLY A 64 26.66 -26.53 -14.76
N ASP A 65 26.30 -26.14 -13.54
CA ASP A 65 25.94 -27.05 -12.47
C ASP A 65 24.56 -27.71 -12.70
N PRO A 66 24.46 -29.05 -12.83
CA PRO A 66 23.19 -29.73 -13.11
C PRO A 66 22.14 -29.61 -12.00
N VAL A 67 22.56 -29.51 -10.73
CA VAL A 67 21.68 -29.36 -9.57
C VAL A 67 21.06 -27.98 -9.58
N VAL A 68 21.87 -26.95 -9.79
CA VAL A 68 21.40 -25.56 -9.92
C VAL A 68 20.42 -25.43 -11.09
N GLN A 69 20.77 -25.99 -12.26
CA GLN A 69 19.88 -25.99 -13.44
C GLN A 69 18.54 -26.70 -13.18
N ALA A 70 18.53 -27.80 -12.42
CA ALA A 70 17.30 -28.52 -12.08
C ALA A 70 16.41 -27.66 -11.18
N GLN A 71 16.98 -27.07 -10.13
CA GLN A 71 16.26 -26.17 -9.21
C GLN A 71 15.71 -24.92 -9.92
N TRP A 72 16.45 -24.35 -10.88
CA TRP A 72 15.98 -23.22 -11.67
C TRP A 72 14.79 -23.58 -12.55
N ARG A 73 14.84 -24.73 -13.23
CA ARG A 73 13.73 -25.21 -14.06
C ARG A 73 12.48 -25.43 -13.23
N GLU A 74 12.63 -26.00 -12.03
CA GLU A 74 11.53 -26.17 -11.09
C GLU A 74 10.96 -24.81 -10.63
N ALA A 75 11.82 -23.88 -10.22
CA ALA A 75 11.40 -22.54 -9.80
C ALA A 75 10.66 -21.79 -10.93
N LEU A 76 11.19 -21.84 -12.16
CA LEU A 76 10.58 -21.23 -13.35
C LEU A 76 9.22 -21.86 -13.68
N ALA A 77 9.13 -23.19 -13.65
CA ALA A 77 7.88 -23.89 -13.88
C ALA A 77 6.81 -23.49 -12.85
N GLY A 78 7.21 -23.32 -11.58
CA GLY A 78 6.31 -22.91 -10.50
C GLY A 78 5.80 -21.46 -10.60
N VAL A 79 6.50 -20.59 -11.32
CA VAL A 79 6.12 -19.16 -11.44
C VAL A 79 5.51 -18.79 -12.79
N ARG A 80 5.79 -19.52 -13.88
CA ARG A 80 5.46 -19.10 -15.25
C ARG A 80 3.99 -18.76 -15.46
N ASP A 81 3.10 -19.56 -14.89
CA ASP A 81 1.65 -19.42 -15.10
C ASP A 81 0.96 -18.65 -13.96
N GLN A 82 1.74 -18.04 -13.07
CA GLN A 82 1.20 -17.28 -11.95
C GLN A 82 0.53 -15.99 -12.44
N PRO A 83 -0.69 -15.66 -11.94
CA PRO A 83 -1.39 -14.44 -12.33
C PRO A 83 -0.60 -13.15 -12.09
N ALA A 84 0.26 -13.12 -11.07
CA ALA A 84 1.04 -11.96 -10.68
C ALA A 84 1.88 -11.34 -11.82
N TRP A 85 2.29 -12.11 -12.83
CA TRP A 85 3.04 -11.60 -13.99
C TRP A 85 2.22 -10.66 -14.90
N ARG A 86 0.90 -10.65 -14.74
CA ARG A 86 0.00 -9.72 -15.44
C ARG A 86 -0.25 -8.45 -14.63
N SER A 87 0.20 -8.41 -13.38
CA SER A 87 -0.05 -7.28 -12.49
C SER A 87 0.64 -6.02 -13.01
N ARG A 88 -0.06 -4.89 -12.84
CA ARG A 88 0.46 -3.54 -13.03
C ARG A 88 0.13 -2.74 -11.79
N PRO A 89 0.93 -2.89 -10.72
CA PRO A 89 0.63 -2.34 -9.41
C PRO A 89 0.40 -0.83 -9.45
N ARG A 90 -0.62 -0.35 -8.74
CA ARG A 90 -0.92 1.06 -8.59
C ARG A 90 -0.90 1.43 -7.12
N GLY A 91 0.13 2.16 -6.69
CA GLY A 91 0.20 2.68 -5.33
C GLY A 91 -0.72 3.88 -5.10
N THR A 92 -1.26 3.96 -3.89
CA THR A 92 -1.93 5.16 -3.31
C THR A 92 -1.00 5.91 -2.37
N VAL A 93 0.22 5.40 -2.19
CA VAL A 93 1.31 6.00 -1.41
C VAL A 93 2.47 6.24 -2.37
N ALA A 94 3.09 7.41 -2.26
CA ALA A 94 4.29 7.73 -3.03
C ALA A 94 5.45 8.17 -2.13
N ILE A 95 6.67 7.79 -2.51
CA ILE A 95 7.91 8.34 -1.98
C ILE A 95 8.55 9.19 -3.07
N LEU A 96 8.82 10.46 -2.77
CA LEU A 96 9.63 11.31 -3.62
C LEU A 96 11.09 10.89 -3.45
N TYR A 97 11.63 10.23 -4.47
CA TYR A 97 12.96 9.66 -4.51
C TYR A 97 13.86 10.44 -5.46
N GLU A 98 15.03 10.82 -4.94
CA GLU A 98 16.11 11.42 -5.72
C GLU A 98 17.40 10.61 -5.57
N PRO A 99 18.08 10.29 -6.68
CA PRO A 99 19.31 9.50 -6.65
C PRO A 99 20.51 10.28 -6.09
N TYR A 100 20.36 11.49 -5.58
CA TYR A 100 21.45 12.23 -4.94
C TYR A 100 21.50 12.01 -3.41
N ALA A 101 20.38 11.61 -2.80
CA ALA A 101 20.32 11.23 -1.40
C ALA A 101 20.78 9.77 -1.21
N ASP A 102 21.21 9.40 0.00
CA ASP A 102 21.75 8.06 0.33
C ASP A 102 20.76 6.95 -0.04
N GLY A 103 21.00 6.29 -1.18
CA GLY A 103 20.21 5.13 -1.61
C GLY A 103 20.66 3.85 -0.93
N PHE A 104 19.88 2.77 -1.11
CA PHE A 104 20.01 1.55 -0.29
C PHE A 104 21.47 1.07 -0.13
N ALA A 105 21.89 0.80 1.11
CA ALA A 105 23.20 0.23 1.41
C ALA A 105 23.15 -1.28 1.68
N ALA A 106 23.97 -2.06 0.97
CA ALA A 106 24.23 -3.47 1.25
C ALA A 106 25.59 -3.59 1.95
N LEU A 107 25.66 -4.25 3.11
CA LEU A 107 26.93 -4.42 3.86
C LEU A 107 27.64 -3.08 4.16
N GLN A 108 26.87 -2.03 4.44
CA GLN A 108 27.35 -0.64 4.59
C GLN A 108 27.96 -0.01 3.32
N VAL A 109 27.81 -0.67 2.16
CA VAL A 109 28.19 -0.13 0.85
C VAL A 109 26.92 0.32 0.12
N PRO A 110 26.77 1.62 -0.18
CA PRO A 110 25.64 2.14 -0.97
C PRO A 110 25.58 1.47 -2.35
N VAL A 111 24.41 0.97 -2.74
CA VAL A 111 24.20 0.25 -4.02
C VAL A 111 23.79 1.22 -5.14
N TYR A 112 23.18 2.37 -4.81
CA TYR A 112 22.85 3.44 -5.77
C TYR A 112 22.67 4.79 -5.08
N GLY A 113 22.90 5.87 -5.84
CA GLY A 113 22.70 7.27 -5.48
C GLY A 113 23.74 7.85 -4.50
N PHE A 114 24.39 8.98 -4.83
CA PHE A 114 25.43 9.48 -3.92
C PHE A 114 25.82 10.96 -3.99
N ILE A 115 25.77 11.57 -2.80
CA ILE A 115 26.66 12.64 -2.34
C ILE A 115 27.29 12.17 -1.00
N LYS A 116 28.61 12.02 -0.95
CA LYS A 116 29.34 11.53 0.24
C LYS A 116 29.05 12.35 1.47
N GLY A 117 28.62 11.69 2.55
CA GLY A 117 28.47 12.32 3.88
C GLY A 117 27.25 13.22 4.03
N LEU A 118 26.33 13.23 3.04
CA LEU A 118 25.15 14.07 3.07
C LEU A 118 24.06 13.52 4.00
N SER A 119 23.80 12.22 3.94
CA SER A 119 22.93 11.51 4.86
C SER A 119 23.43 10.08 5.05
N LEU A 120 23.32 9.58 6.27
CA LEU A 120 23.38 8.14 6.54
C LEU A 120 21.96 7.65 6.73
N ARG A 121 21.60 6.57 6.03
CA ARG A 121 20.37 5.78 6.19
C ARG A 121 19.08 6.40 5.67
N GLU A 122 19.10 7.63 5.18
CA GLU A 122 17.90 8.29 4.64
C GLU A 122 18.15 8.76 3.20
N PRO A 123 17.29 8.43 2.22
CA PRO A 123 15.96 7.79 2.32
C PRO A 123 15.95 6.26 2.50
N SER A 124 17.13 5.62 2.48
CA SER A 124 17.29 4.16 2.45
C SER A 124 16.43 3.35 3.42
N ASP A 125 16.33 3.75 4.68
CA ASP A 125 15.63 3.00 5.71
C ASP A 125 14.12 3.01 5.52
N LEU A 126 13.54 4.14 5.13
CA LEU A 126 12.12 4.23 4.78
C LEU A 126 11.81 3.37 3.55
N ILE A 127 12.64 3.47 2.52
CA ILE A 127 12.49 2.68 1.29
C ILE A 127 12.60 1.19 1.60
N ASN A 128 13.58 0.79 2.42
CA ASN A 128 13.75 -0.61 2.81
C ASN A 128 12.61 -1.11 3.70
N ALA A 129 12.08 -0.26 4.59
CA ALA A 129 10.93 -0.58 5.43
C ALA A 129 9.65 -0.86 4.60
N LEU A 130 9.47 -0.10 3.52
CA LEU A 130 8.29 -0.17 2.66
C LEU A 130 8.48 -1.01 1.39
N LYS A 131 9.61 -1.71 1.25
CA LYS A 131 9.99 -2.39 0.01
C LYS A 131 9.07 -3.52 -0.44
N GLN A 132 8.26 -4.07 0.47
CA GLN A 132 7.28 -5.12 0.17
C GLN A 132 5.85 -4.56 0.03
N GLY A 133 5.71 -3.24 0.03
CA GLY A 133 4.42 -2.57 0.15
C GLY A 133 3.94 -2.49 1.60
N THR A 134 2.66 -2.19 1.74
CA THR A 134 1.95 -2.05 3.01
C THR A 134 0.66 -2.88 2.95
N ARG A 135 -0.07 -2.99 4.07
CA ARG A 135 -1.41 -3.57 4.05
C ARG A 135 -2.40 -2.84 3.11
N TYR A 136 -2.09 -1.62 2.67
CA TYR A 136 -2.89 -0.84 1.72
C TYR A 136 -2.44 -0.99 0.25
N GLY A 137 -1.41 -1.80 -0.03
CA GLY A 137 -0.89 -2.05 -1.37
C GLY A 137 0.57 -1.62 -1.57
N SER A 138 0.96 -1.53 -2.84
CA SER A 138 2.30 -1.12 -3.26
C SER A 138 2.59 0.36 -3.00
N VAL A 139 3.88 0.70 -2.90
CA VAL A 139 4.37 2.08 -2.79
C VAL A 139 5.01 2.48 -4.10
N ASP A 140 4.61 3.64 -4.63
CA ASP A 140 5.22 4.22 -5.83
C ASP A 140 6.43 5.08 -5.48
N TYR A 141 7.39 5.18 -6.40
CA TYR A 141 8.56 6.04 -6.26
C TYR A 141 8.56 7.08 -7.36
N LEU A 142 8.42 8.34 -6.97
CA LEU A 142 8.35 9.49 -7.85
C LEU A 142 9.67 10.22 -7.87
N ARG A 143 10.13 10.69 -9.03
CA ARG A 143 11.18 11.72 -9.07
C ARG A 143 10.52 13.10 -9.09
N PRO A 144 11.22 14.18 -8.70
CA PRO A 144 10.69 15.53 -8.83
C PRO A 144 10.20 15.85 -10.26
N THR A 145 10.88 15.34 -11.28
CA THR A 145 10.50 15.50 -12.69
C THR A 145 9.25 14.71 -13.09
N ASP A 146 8.85 13.70 -12.32
CA ASP A 146 7.64 12.91 -12.59
C ASP A 146 6.36 13.67 -12.13
N LEU A 147 6.47 14.61 -11.18
CA LEU A 147 5.35 15.38 -10.60
C LEU A 147 4.59 16.23 -11.63
N ALA A 148 5.26 16.63 -12.72
CA ALA A 148 4.64 17.40 -13.81
C ALA A 148 3.61 16.58 -14.61
N SER A 149 3.82 15.27 -14.73
CA SER A 149 2.95 14.37 -15.51
C SER A 149 2.14 13.40 -14.63
N ALA A 150 2.37 13.42 -13.33
CA ALA A 150 1.70 12.55 -12.38
C ALA A 150 0.24 12.96 -12.16
N ASP A 151 -0.64 11.95 -12.13
CA ASP A 151 -1.92 12.06 -11.45
C ASP A 151 -1.67 12.00 -9.93
N LEU A 152 -1.49 13.16 -9.31
CA LEU A 152 -1.23 13.24 -7.87
C LEU A 152 -2.49 12.98 -7.05
N ASP A 153 -3.69 13.12 -7.63
CA ASP A 153 -4.96 12.93 -6.91
C ASP A 153 -5.18 11.47 -6.48
N ARG A 154 -4.52 10.52 -7.15
CA ARG A 154 -4.52 9.12 -6.73
C ARG A 154 -3.82 8.87 -5.38
N TYR A 155 -2.88 9.74 -4.98
CA TYR A 155 -2.08 9.53 -3.79
C TYR A 155 -2.77 10.11 -2.55
N GLY A 156 -2.93 9.28 -1.52
CA GLY A 156 -3.33 9.73 -0.19
C GLY A 156 -2.23 10.50 0.52
N VAL A 157 -0.99 10.04 0.34
CA VAL A 157 0.20 10.65 0.95
C VAL A 157 1.41 10.59 0.00
N ILE A 158 2.20 11.67 0.01
CA ILE A 158 3.54 11.74 -0.56
C ILE A 158 4.54 11.94 0.59
N LEU A 159 5.48 11.00 0.73
CA LEU A 159 6.61 11.10 1.66
C LEU A 159 7.82 11.63 0.91
N ALA A 160 8.45 12.69 1.40
CA ALA A 160 9.56 13.39 0.75
C ALA A 160 10.80 13.40 1.66
N PRO A 161 11.38 12.22 1.96
CA PRO A 161 12.61 12.10 2.75
C PRO A 161 13.76 12.79 2.04
N MET A 162 14.29 13.86 2.63
CA MET A 162 15.40 14.64 2.10
C MET A 162 15.26 14.93 0.59
N ALA A 163 14.11 15.46 0.16
CA ALA A 163 13.89 15.87 -1.23
C ALA A 163 14.72 17.12 -1.59
N LEU A 164 16.03 16.94 -1.75
CA LEU A 164 17.05 17.97 -1.92
C LEU A 164 16.75 18.92 -3.07
N SER A 165 16.32 18.43 -4.23
CA SER A 165 15.99 19.25 -5.38
C SER A 165 14.51 19.22 -5.66
N LEU A 166 13.86 20.33 -5.32
CA LEU A 166 12.47 20.59 -5.65
C LEU A 166 12.43 21.85 -6.52
N PRO A 167 12.53 21.74 -7.85
CA PRO A 167 12.37 22.88 -8.74
C PRO A 167 11.00 23.56 -8.57
N ASP A 168 10.87 24.82 -8.98
CA ASP A 168 9.68 25.63 -8.68
C ASP A 168 8.36 25.03 -9.22
N ASP A 169 8.40 24.34 -10.35
CA ASP A 169 7.26 23.62 -10.90
C ASP A 169 6.86 22.43 -10.04
N ALA A 170 7.82 21.63 -9.55
CA ALA A 170 7.59 20.57 -8.58
C ALA A 170 6.99 21.12 -7.28
N GLN A 171 7.53 22.22 -6.76
CA GLN A 171 6.98 22.87 -5.55
C GLN A 171 5.53 23.33 -5.76
N ARG A 172 5.19 23.92 -6.92
CA ARG A 172 3.80 24.28 -7.26
C ARG A 172 2.88 23.06 -7.31
N ARG A 173 3.31 21.98 -7.95
CA ARG A 173 2.50 20.74 -8.05
C ARG A 173 2.23 20.12 -6.68
N LEU A 174 3.20 20.16 -5.77
CA LEU A 174 3.02 19.69 -4.40
C LEU A 174 2.07 20.60 -3.60
N GLU A 175 2.14 21.92 -3.79
CA GLU A 175 1.20 22.87 -3.19
C GLU A 175 -0.24 22.62 -3.67
N ASP A 176 -0.45 22.48 -4.98
CA ASP A 176 -1.76 22.16 -5.57
C ASP A 176 -2.30 20.83 -5.03
N TYR A 177 -1.43 19.82 -4.93
CA TYR A 177 -1.78 18.49 -4.40
C TYR A 177 -2.25 18.56 -2.94
N VAL A 178 -1.53 19.26 -2.07
CA VAL A 178 -1.94 19.44 -0.67
C VAL A 178 -3.26 20.22 -0.60
N ALA A 179 -3.38 21.32 -1.35
CA ALA A 179 -4.61 22.11 -1.40
C ALA A 179 -5.82 21.27 -1.85
N GLY A 180 -5.63 20.34 -2.78
CA GLY A 180 -6.63 19.38 -3.28
C GLY A 180 -6.94 18.19 -2.37
N GLY A 181 -6.38 18.14 -1.15
CA GLY A 181 -6.71 17.11 -0.15
C GLY A 181 -5.65 16.04 0.07
N GLY A 182 -4.51 16.16 -0.59
CA GLY A 182 -3.34 15.32 -0.38
C GLY A 182 -2.62 15.58 0.96
N VAL A 183 -1.79 14.64 1.39
CA VAL A 183 -0.90 14.81 2.53
C VAL A 183 0.54 14.76 2.07
N LEU A 184 1.32 15.79 2.41
CA LEU A 184 2.75 15.84 2.13
C LEU A 184 3.51 15.75 3.45
N VAL A 185 4.43 14.81 3.57
CA VAL A 185 5.37 14.73 4.71
C VAL A 185 6.77 14.96 4.19
N ALA A 186 7.43 16.03 4.61
CA ALA A 186 8.81 16.32 4.27
C ALA A 186 9.63 16.58 5.53
N ASP A 187 10.94 16.65 5.36
CA ASP A 187 11.85 16.88 6.46
C ASP A 187 13.04 17.77 6.08
N ILE A 188 14.00 17.90 7.00
CA ILE A 188 15.15 18.77 6.79
C ILE A 188 15.96 18.34 5.56
N GLY A 189 16.13 19.26 4.63
CA GLY A 189 16.78 19.00 3.33
C GLY A 189 15.86 19.24 2.14
N ALA A 190 14.54 19.31 2.35
CA ALA A 190 13.60 19.66 1.30
C ALA A 190 13.96 20.99 0.60
N GLY A 191 14.24 20.92 -0.70
CA GLY A 191 14.60 22.09 -1.52
C GLY A 191 15.97 22.70 -1.24
N PHE A 192 16.88 21.97 -0.57
CA PHE A 192 18.25 22.43 -0.29
C PHE A 192 18.99 22.91 -1.55
N ALA A 193 18.80 22.26 -2.70
CA ALA A 193 19.46 22.63 -3.95
C ALA A 193 19.05 24.03 -4.45
N GLN A 194 17.85 24.50 -4.08
CA GLN A 194 17.34 25.82 -4.46
C GLN A 194 17.80 26.92 -3.50
N THR A 195 18.03 26.60 -2.22
CA THR A 195 18.46 27.60 -1.20
C THR A 195 19.96 27.60 -0.95
N GLY A 196 20.65 26.49 -1.21
CA GLY A 196 22.03 26.24 -0.77
C GLY A 196 22.20 26.23 0.76
N SER A 197 21.11 26.12 1.52
CA SER A 197 21.11 26.32 2.98
C SER A 197 20.23 25.31 3.70
N TRP A 198 20.79 24.67 4.73
CA TRP A 198 20.04 23.82 5.67
C TRP A 198 19.20 24.63 6.66
N ALA A 199 19.43 25.94 6.74
CA ALA A 199 18.74 26.83 7.68
C ALA A 199 17.42 27.38 7.11
N ALA A 200 17.11 27.14 5.83
CA ALA A 200 15.92 27.70 5.20
C ALA A 200 15.38 26.80 4.09
N LEU A 201 14.05 26.77 3.99
CA LEU A 201 13.33 26.20 2.86
C LEU A 201 13.17 27.25 1.75
N PRO A 202 13.00 26.84 0.48
CA PRO A 202 12.50 27.73 -0.57
C PRO A 202 11.21 28.40 -0.13
N SER A 203 10.98 29.66 -0.53
CA SER A 203 9.87 30.49 -0.02
C SER A 203 8.49 29.85 -0.15
N ARG A 204 8.24 29.13 -1.26
CA ARG A 204 6.97 28.41 -1.48
C ARG A 204 6.82 27.22 -0.54
N LEU A 205 7.87 26.42 -0.34
CA LEU A 205 7.84 25.32 0.65
C LEU A 205 7.77 25.83 2.08
N ALA A 206 8.51 26.90 2.42
CA ALA A 206 8.43 27.58 3.71
C ALA A 206 7.00 28.04 4.01
N THR A 207 6.32 28.58 3.00
CA THR A 207 4.90 28.93 3.09
C THR A 207 4.06 27.67 3.28
N LEU A 208 4.13 26.70 2.37
CA LEU A 208 3.35 25.45 2.41
C LEU A 208 3.41 24.74 3.77
N PHE A 209 4.60 24.60 4.35
CA PHE A 209 4.79 23.95 5.65
C PHE A 209 4.60 24.89 6.85
N GLY A 210 4.57 26.21 6.62
CA GLY A 210 4.50 27.20 7.69
C GLY A 210 5.76 27.24 8.55
N VAL A 211 6.93 27.22 7.92
CA VAL A 211 8.22 27.14 8.62
C VAL A 211 9.04 28.39 8.32
N SER A 212 9.33 29.17 9.37
CA SER A 212 10.29 30.27 9.29
C SER A 212 11.71 29.74 9.15
N PRO A 213 12.67 30.51 8.59
CA PRO A 213 14.08 30.14 8.63
C PRO A 213 14.52 29.75 10.05
N PHE A 214 15.31 28.69 10.15
CA PHE A 214 15.81 28.20 11.42
C PHE A 214 16.73 29.23 12.06
N ARG A 215 16.45 29.57 13.32
CA ARG A 215 17.30 30.44 14.13
C ARG A 215 18.63 29.78 14.46
N GLU A 216 18.58 28.46 14.62
CA GLU A 216 19.70 27.67 15.07
C GLU A 216 19.60 26.24 14.53
N LEU A 217 20.75 25.64 14.21
CA LEU A 217 20.91 24.22 13.93
C LEU A 217 21.73 23.60 15.06
N LYS A 218 21.21 22.55 15.71
CA LYS A 218 21.94 21.78 16.73
C LYS A 218 22.02 20.32 16.32
N ASN A 219 23.12 19.67 16.67
CA ASN A 219 23.16 18.22 16.66
C ASN A 219 22.46 17.71 17.93
N LEU A 220 21.28 17.09 17.76
CA LEU A 220 20.46 16.61 18.86
C LEU A 220 20.16 15.12 18.72
N THR A 221 19.83 14.52 19.86
CA THR A 221 19.31 13.16 19.96
C THR A 221 18.10 13.18 20.87
N GLY A 222 17.02 12.50 20.48
CA GLY A 222 15.82 12.48 21.31
C GLY A 222 14.67 11.68 20.72
N ASN A 223 13.55 11.70 21.45
CA ASN A 223 12.28 11.12 21.02
C ASN A 223 11.26 12.24 20.82
N LEU A 224 10.41 12.11 19.81
CA LEU A 224 9.29 13.01 19.58
C LEU A 224 8.19 12.69 20.59
N ALA A 225 7.65 13.72 21.23
CA ALA A 225 6.46 13.62 22.05
C ALA A 225 5.28 14.28 21.33
N ILE A 226 4.21 13.53 21.06
CA ILE A 226 2.97 14.05 20.47
C ILE A 226 2.39 15.10 21.42
N GLN A 227 2.21 16.33 20.95
CA GLN A 227 1.69 17.42 21.76
C GLN A 227 0.19 17.58 21.57
N ARG A 228 -0.29 17.43 20.35
CA ARG A 228 -1.68 17.69 19.95
C ARG A 228 -2.16 16.63 18.97
N PRO A 229 -3.45 16.23 19.03
CA PRO A 229 -4.00 15.31 18.04
C PRO A 229 -4.14 16.00 16.69
N HIS A 230 -4.17 15.22 15.62
CA HIS A 230 -4.45 15.72 14.27
C HIS A 230 -5.41 14.75 13.55
N PRO A 231 -6.43 15.23 12.81
CA PRO A 231 -7.40 14.33 12.14
C PRO A 231 -6.79 13.35 11.14
N ALA A 232 -5.65 13.70 10.53
CA ALA A 232 -4.91 12.79 9.65
C ALA A 232 -4.09 11.72 10.38
N LEU A 233 -4.02 11.78 11.72
CA LEU A 233 -3.24 10.88 12.58
C LEU A 233 -4.04 10.48 13.84
N PRO A 234 -5.25 9.89 13.69
CA PRO A 234 -6.13 9.56 14.81
C PRO A 234 -5.55 8.54 15.79
N SER A 235 -4.60 7.71 15.36
CA SER A 235 -3.96 6.66 16.17
C SER A 235 -2.83 7.21 17.06
N LEU A 236 -2.54 8.51 17.01
CA LEU A 236 -1.48 9.17 17.77
C LEU A 236 -2.04 10.08 18.88
N PRO A 237 -2.21 9.56 20.12
CA PRO A 237 -2.74 10.35 21.22
C PRO A 237 -1.69 11.33 21.78
N PRO A 238 -2.11 12.49 22.31
CA PRO A 238 -1.23 13.41 23.03
C PRO A 238 -0.46 12.72 24.16
N GLY A 239 0.81 13.08 24.33
CA GLY A 239 1.72 12.51 25.32
C GLY A 239 2.39 11.20 24.88
N ALA A 240 1.96 10.57 23.79
CA ALA A 240 2.69 9.43 23.23
C ALA A 240 4.09 9.86 22.76
N THR A 241 5.08 8.97 22.93
CA THR A 241 6.47 9.25 22.55
C THR A 241 7.00 8.21 21.56
N THR A 242 7.80 8.64 20.60
CA THR A 242 8.57 7.71 19.76
C THR A 242 9.65 6.99 20.56
N THR A 243 10.19 5.92 19.99
CA THR A 243 11.40 5.24 20.47
C THR A 243 12.33 5.01 19.28
N GLY A 244 13.59 4.67 19.52
CA GLY A 244 14.47 4.19 18.45
C GLY A 244 15.63 3.38 18.98
N ASP A 245 16.56 2.99 18.11
CA ASP A 245 17.72 2.15 18.49
C ASP A 245 19.04 2.95 18.53
N PHE A 246 18.98 4.27 18.39
CA PHE A 246 20.20 5.07 18.39
C PHE A 246 20.77 5.17 19.82
N GLU A 247 21.92 4.55 20.06
CA GLU A 247 22.74 4.75 21.25
C GLU A 247 23.73 5.90 21.02
N GLY A 248 23.48 7.07 21.62
CA GLY A 248 24.39 8.21 21.51
C GLY A 248 25.65 8.05 22.36
N ALA A 249 26.84 8.10 21.75
CA ALA A 249 28.11 8.26 22.47
C ALA A 249 28.43 9.76 22.65
N VAL A 250 27.98 10.36 23.75
CA VAL A 250 28.40 11.73 24.10
C VAL A 250 29.67 11.67 24.96
N ARG A 251 30.81 12.09 24.39
CA ARG A 251 32.10 12.28 25.10
C ARG A 251 32.57 11.09 25.97
N GLY A 252 32.61 9.88 25.41
CA GLY A 252 33.25 8.72 26.07
C GLY A 252 32.58 8.24 27.36
N ARG A 253 31.45 8.83 27.77
CA ARG A 253 30.55 8.29 28.79
C ARG A 253 29.26 7.87 28.09
N ARG A 254 28.91 6.58 28.21
CA ARG A 254 27.53 6.12 28.00
C ARG A 254 26.65 6.95 28.93
N THR A 255 26.00 7.98 28.40
CA THR A 255 25.03 8.76 29.15
C THR A 255 23.74 7.96 29.14
N GLY A 256 23.41 7.39 30.31
CA GLY A 256 22.18 6.67 30.66
C GLY A 256 21.24 6.22 29.54
N ALA A 257 21.23 4.90 29.29
CA ALA A 257 20.04 4.04 29.10
C ALA A 257 18.85 4.53 28.23
N GLY A 258 19.09 5.33 27.18
CA GLY A 258 18.03 5.77 26.27
C GLY A 258 18.32 5.38 24.83
N ALA A 259 17.37 4.68 24.21
CA ALA A 259 17.38 4.37 22.78
C ALA A 259 16.51 5.42 22.06
N TYR A 260 17.12 6.21 21.16
CA TYR A 260 16.51 7.41 20.58
C TYR A 260 16.04 7.19 19.14
N ALA A 261 14.87 7.76 18.81
CA ALA A 261 14.29 7.73 17.47
C ALA A 261 14.97 8.71 16.50
N MET A 262 15.41 9.86 17.03
CA MET A 262 15.93 10.97 16.23
C MET A 262 17.39 11.24 16.59
N ASN A 263 18.20 11.51 15.57
CA ASN A 263 19.59 11.95 15.72
C ASN A 263 20.02 12.92 14.62
N GLY A 264 21.05 13.71 14.91
CA GLY A 264 21.74 14.55 13.93
C GLY A 264 21.28 16.01 13.95
N TRP A 265 21.60 16.73 12.87
CA TRP A 265 21.28 18.14 12.73
C TRP A 265 19.78 18.39 12.75
N THR A 266 19.37 19.28 13.65
CA THR A 266 17.99 19.62 13.94
C THR A 266 17.86 21.14 13.95
N GLY A 267 16.91 21.66 13.18
CA GLY A 267 16.57 23.07 13.13
C GLY A 267 15.55 23.49 14.18
N PHE A 268 15.78 24.68 14.75
CA PHE A 268 14.86 25.36 15.64
C PHE A 268 14.16 26.49 14.89
N ALA A 269 12.86 26.35 14.68
CA ALA A 269 12.04 27.31 13.95
C ALA A 269 11.12 28.10 14.90
N GLU A 270 10.87 29.37 14.56
CA GLU A 270 9.68 30.08 15.05
C GLU A 270 8.46 29.60 14.24
N LEU A 271 7.38 29.29 14.94
CA LEU A 271 6.13 28.84 14.32
C LEU A 271 5.20 30.04 14.07
N PRO A 272 4.84 30.32 12.81
CA PRO A 272 3.80 31.29 12.49
C PRO A 272 2.43 30.88 13.05
N GLU A 273 1.50 31.83 13.06
CA GLU A 273 0.10 31.55 13.36
C GLU A 273 -0.49 30.55 12.36
N GLY A 274 -1.37 29.66 12.83
CA GLY A 274 -1.99 28.61 12.02
C GLY A 274 -1.15 27.36 11.82
N VAL A 275 0.06 27.28 12.38
CA VAL A 275 0.91 26.09 12.33
C VAL A 275 0.82 25.32 13.64
N LEU A 276 0.51 24.03 13.54
CA LEU A 276 0.35 23.13 14.67
C LEU A 276 1.69 22.47 15.01
N PRO A 277 2.25 22.67 16.22
CA PRO A 277 3.37 21.86 16.70
C PRO A 277 2.87 20.45 17.08
N PHE A 278 2.74 19.57 16.09
CA PHE A 278 2.15 18.24 16.26
C PHE A 278 2.97 17.35 17.21
N ALA A 279 4.28 17.24 16.97
CA ALA A 279 5.19 16.49 17.82
C ALA A 279 6.45 17.29 18.13
N ARG A 280 6.88 17.29 19.38
CA ARG A 280 8.03 18.10 19.84
C ARG A 280 9.21 17.20 20.16
N LEU A 281 10.39 17.56 19.63
CA LEU A 281 11.67 16.97 19.99
C LEU A 281 12.36 17.81 21.07
N ALA A 282 12.45 19.13 20.84
CA ALA A 282 13.08 20.08 21.75
C ALA A 282 12.46 21.48 21.63
N MET A 283 12.71 22.32 22.63
CA MET A 283 12.31 23.72 22.64
C MET A 283 13.47 24.56 23.16
N SER A 284 13.69 25.71 22.55
CA SER A 284 14.65 26.71 23.00
C SER A 284 13.97 28.07 23.07
N VAL A 285 14.46 28.96 23.91
CA VAL A 285 14.01 30.36 23.97
C VAL A 285 15.16 31.23 23.51
N THR A 286 14.91 32.06 22.50
CA THR A 286 15.94 32.99 21.98
C THR A 286 16.21 34.12 22.97
N GLU A 287 17.28 34.89 22.75
CA GLU A 287 17.61 36.07 23.55
C GLU A 287 16.44 37.08 23.61
N ASP A 288 15.69 37.20 22.52
CA ASP A 288 14.47 38.02 22.41
C ASP A 288 13.23 37.41 23.10
N LYS A 289 13.41 36.37 23.90
CA LYS A 289 12.36 35.63 24.62
C LYS A 289 11.30 34.99 23.71
N ARG A 290 11.62 34.74 22.44
CA ARG A 290 10.71 34.03 21.52
C ARG A 290 10.96 32.53 21.59
N PRO A 291 9.91 31.69 21.75
CA PRO A 291 10.07 30.25 21.72
C PRO A 291 10.38 29.79 20.29
N THR A 292 11.37 28.93 20.17
CA THR A 292 11.70 28.18 18.95
C THR A 292 11.54 26.70 19.24
N VAL A 293 10.98 25.97 18.28
CA VAL A 293 10.63 24.56 18.45
C VAL A 293 11.39 23.74 17.42
N ALA A 294 11.81 22.55 17.84
CA ALA A 294 12.27 21.49 16.96
C ALA A 294 11.31 20.30 17.09
N GLY A 295 10.93 19.70 15.96
CA GLY A 295 9.95 18.62 15.95
C GLY A 295 9.28 18.42 14.60
N VAL A 296 8.05 17.92 14.62
CA VAL A 296 7.17 17.78 13.47
C VAL A 296 6.03 18.79 13.59
N PHE A 297 5.86 19.60 12.56
CA PHE A 297 4.82 20.62 12.46
C PHE A 297 3.82 20.24 11.39
N VAL A 298 2.59 20.76 11.53
CA VAL A 298 1.52 20.53 10.57
C VAL A 298 0.87 21.85 10.22
N ARG A 299 0.65 22.07 8.94
CA ARG A 299 -0.18 23.15 8.42
C ARG A 299 -1.26 22.55 7.53
N ASP A 300 -2.51 22.81 7.86
CA ASP A 300 -3.63 22.49 6.97
C ASP A 300 -3.69 23.53 5.84
N VAL A 301 -3.79 23.04 4.60
CA VAL A 301 -3.84 23.87 3.40
C VAL A 301 -4.93 23.32 2.49
N GLY A 302 -5.98 24.11 2.26
CA GLY A 302 -7.16 23.66 1.52
C GLY A 302 -7.84 22.48 2.21
N LEU A 303 -7.95 21.36 1.51
CA LEU A 303 -8.55 20.12 2.03
C LEU A 303 -7.51 19.12 2.60
N GLY A 304 -6.22 19.45 2.51
CA GLY A 304 -5.11 18.56 2.87
C GLY A 304 -4.20 19.16 3.94
N SER A 305 -3.08 18.47 4.18
CA SER A 305 -2.17 18.81 5.28
C SER A 305 -0.71 18.65 4.86
N ALA A 306 0.13 19.59 5.26
CA ALA A 306 1.57 19.58 5.04
C ALA A 306 2.30 19.38 6.37
N PHE A 307 3.02 18.26 6.49
CA PHE A 307 3.83 17.89 7.64
C PHE A 307 5.30 18.18 7.36
N PHE A 308 5.98 18.83 8.30
CA PHE A 308 7.40 19.11 8.19
C PHE A 308 8.16 18.74 9.45
N ALA A 309 9.19 17.91 9.31
CA ALA A 309 10.12 17.59 10.39
C ALA A 309 11.39 18.46 10.30
N THR A 310 11.77 19.13 11.39
CA THR A 310 12.98 19.97 11.42
C THR A 310 14.29 19.19 11.56
N HIS A 311 14.25 17.88 11.37
CA HIS A 311 15.32 16.90 11.50
C HIS A 311 15.05 15.80 10.48
N ARG A 312 16.04 14.93 10.24
CA ARG A 312 15.87 13.76 9.38
C ARG A 312 14.91 12.77 10.03
N LEU A 313 13.70 12.66 9.50
CA LEU A 313 12.59 11.98 10.18
C LEU A 313 12.76 10.46 10.18
N TRP A 314 13.36 9.92 9.12
CA TRP A 314 13.41 8.47 8.87
C TRP A 314 14.79 7.86 9.05
N ALA A 315 15.84 8.66 9.24
CA ALA A 315 17.22 8.18 9.41
C ALA A 315 17.42 7.22 10.60
N SER A 316 16.55 7.22 11.61
CA SER A 316 16.68 6.35 12.80
C SER A 316 15.35 5.89 13.40
N TRP A 317 14.23 6.15 12.71
CA TRP A 317 12.89 5.73 13.11
C TRP A 317 12.37 4.62 12.18
N MET A 318 12.33 3.41 12.71
CA MET A 318 12.16 2.14 11.99
C MET A 318 10.84 1.45 12.35
N PRO A 319 10.39 0.46 11.54
CA PRO A 319 9.13 -0.24 11.78
C PRO A 319 8.93 -0.86 13.17
N GLN A 320 10.00 -1.35 13.80
CA GLN A 320 9.92 -1.93 15.14
C GLN A 320 9.73 -0.87 16.25
N HIS A 321 9.84 0.42 15.93
CA HIS A 321 9.79 1.49 16.92
C HIS A 321 8.38 1.97 17.20
N ARG A 322 8.16 2.43 18.44
CA ARG A 322 6.87 2.96 18.87
C ARG A 322 6.46 4.13 17.98
N LEU A 323 5.17 4.18 17.69
CA LEU A 323 4.50 5.17 16.84
C LEU A 323 4.87 5.14 15.35
N TRP A 324 5.87 4.35 14.92
CA TRP A 324 6.20 4.27 13.49
C TRP A 324 5.01 3.76 12.70
N GLU A 325 4.47 2.61 13.09
CA GLU A 325 3.30 2.02 12.43
C GLU A 325 2.05 2.92 12.54
N PRO A 326 1.61 3.39 13.72
CA PRO A 326 0.46 4.30 13.81
C PRO A 326 0.60 5.57 12.94
N PHE A 327 1.80 6.17 12.87
CA PHE A 327 2.02 7.35 12.04
C PHE A 327 1.85 7.06 10.55
N HIS A 328 2.52 6.01 10.05
CA HIS A 328 2.49 5.71 8.62
C HIS A 328 1.17 5.04 8.21
N ALA A 329 0.58 4.20 9.06
CA ALA A 329 -0.67 3.51 8.77
C ALA A 329 -1.84 4.48 8.62
N ASP A 330 -1.95 5.49 9.48
CA ASP A 330 -2.99 6.52 9.39
C ASP A 330 -2.86 7.34 8.10
N LEU A 331 -1.63 7.74 7.75
CA LEU A 331 -1.34 8.50 6.53
C LEU A 331 -1.64 7.68 5.27
N CYS A 332 -1.19 6.42 5.23
CA CYS A 332 -1.34 5.53 4.08
C CYS A 332 -2.76 4.98 3.92
N ALA A 333 -3.58 4.98 4.98
CA ALA A 333 -5.00 4.63 4.88
C ALA A 333 -5.79 5.62 4.01
N ARG A 334 -5.32 6.87 3.93
CA ARG A 334 -6.00 7.92 3.18
C ARG A 334 -6.02 7.55 1.69
N ARG A 335 -7.21 7.60 1.08
CA ARG A 335 -7.43 7.18 -0.32
C ARG A 335 -7.01 5.73 -0.63
N ALA A 336 -6.77 4.89 0.38
CA ALA A 336 -6.53 3.47 0.17
C ALA A 336 -7.73 2.83 -0.53
N ARG A 337 -7.48 2.08 -1.61
CA ARG A 337 -8.53 1.39 -2.37
C ARG A 337 -8.75 -0.03 -1.86
N LEU A 338 -7.76 -0.56 -1.14
CA LEU A 338 -7.81 -1.84 -0.45
C LEU A 338 -7.13 -1.76 0.91
N GLU A 339 -7.45 -2.71 1.79
CA GLU A 339 -6.77 -2.95 3.06
C GLU A 339 -6.77 -4.45 3.37
N LEU A 340 -5.59 -5.01 3.65
CA LEU A 340 -5.44 -6.34 4.22
C LEU A 340 -5.73 -6.25 5.74
N LEU A 341 -6.85 -6.84 6.17
CA LEU A 341 -7.26 -6.82 7.56
C LEU A 341 -6.44 -7.78 8.42
N ASP A 342 -6.36 -7.48 9.71
CA ASP A 342 -5.58 -8.24 10.71
C ASP A 342 -4.08 -8.38 10.42
N ALA A 343 -3.58 -7.68 9.40
CA ALA A 343 -2.17 -7.58 9.08
C ALA A 343 -1.53 -6.35 9.74
N ARG A 344 -0.22 -6.47 10.00
CA ARG A 344 0.61 -5.32 10.36
C ARG A 344 0.67 -4.33 9.20
N PHE A 345 0.94 -3.07 9.49
CA PHE A 345 1.06 -2.05 8.45
C PHE A 345 2.09 -2.43 7.37
N VAL A 346 3.28 -2.89 7.78
CA VAL A 346 4.21 -3.59 6.90
C VAL A 346 3.97 -5.08 7.10
N ALA A 347 3.40 -5.73 6.08
CA ALA A 347 2.93 -7.11 6.13
C ALA A 347 3.88 -8.05 5.35
N PRO A 348 5.07 -8.40 5.87
CA PRO A 348 5.98 -9.33 5.18
C PRO A 348 5.35 -10.72 4.96
N GLU A 349 4.30 -11.07 5.70
CA GLU A 349 3.54 -12.30 5.56
C GLU A 349 2.66 -12.36 4.30
N MET A 350 2.39 -11.23 3.65
CA MET A 350 1.51 -11.15 2.48
C MET A 350 1.80 -9.88 1.68
N ALA A 351 2.32 -10.04 0.47
CA ALA A 351 2.38 -8.94 -0.48
C ALA A 351 1.00 -8.76 -1.14
N ILE A 352 0.52 -7.52 -1.21
CA ILE A 352 -0.76 -7.18 -1.84
C ILE A 352 -0.59 -5.98 -2.75
N CYS A 353 -1.23 -5.99 -3.92
CA CYS A 353 -1.30 -4.82 -4.78
C CYS A 353 -2.61 -4.78 -5.57
N GLU A 354 -3.11 -3.57 -5.81
CA GLU A 354 -4.13 -3.33 -6.82
C GLU A 354 -3.46 -3.14 -8.17
N SER A 355 -4.01 -3.74 -9.22
CA SER A 355 -3.54 -3.60 -10.59
C SER A 355 -4.46 -2.70 -11.43
N ASP A 356 -3.96 -2.27 -12.59
CA ASP A 356 -4.82 -1.79 -13.67
C ASP A 356 -5.97 -2.78 -13.92
N GLY A 357 -7.22 -2.27 -13.95
CA GLY A 357 -8.43 -3.08 -14.13
C GLY A 357 -9.15 -3.51 -12.85
N GLU A 358 -8.75 -2.99 -11.67
CA GLU A 358 -9.36 -3.30 -10.35
C GLU A 358 -9.12 -4.73 -9.85
N SER A 359 -8.30 -5.54 -10.54
CA SER A 359 -7.80 -6.81 -10.01
C SER A 359 -6.89 -6.56 -8.80
N VAL A 360 -7.00 -7.41 -7.79
CA VAL A 360 -6.11 -7.40 -6.62
C VAL A 360 -5.27 -8.66 -6.63
N PHE A 361 -3.95 -8.50 -6.56
CA PHE A 361 -3.01 -9.60 -6.52
C PHE A 361 -2.47 -9.75 -5.11
N LEU A 362 -2.43 -11.00 -4.64
CA LEU A 362 -1.84 -11.37 -3.37
C LEU A 362 -0.71 -12.36 -3.61
N TYR A 363 0.34 -12.30 -2.81
CA TYR A 363 1.37 -13.33 -2.75
C TYR A 363 1.69 -13.65 -1.30
N ASN A 364 1.57 -14.94 -0.97
CA ASN A 364 1.84 -15.47 0.35
C ASN A 364 3.21 -16.15 0.37
N PRO A 365 4.28 -15.49 0.88
CA PRO A 365 5.58 -16.14 1.02
C PRO A 365 5.62 -17.17 2.17
N GLY A 366 4.67 -17.09 3.11
CA GLY A 366 4.62 -17.94 4.29
C GLY A 366 3.67 -19.13 4.13
N ARG A 367 3.20 -19.65 5.26
CA ARG A 367 2.26 -20.78 5.33
C ARG A 367 0.88 -20.43 4.76
N SER A 368 0.14 -21.44 4.30
CA SER A 368 -1.26 -21.28 3.87
C SER A 368 -2.07 -20.58 4.96
N GLN A 369 -2.81 -19.55 4.57
CA GLN A 369 -3.57 -18.72 5.50
C GLN A 369 -4.86 -18.18 4.86
N ARG A 370 -5.88 -18.04 5.70
CA ARG A 370 -7.11 -17.32 5.35
C ARG A 370 -6.88 -15.84 5.57
N VAL A 371 -7.21 -15.02 4.59
CA VAL A 371 -7.05 -13.57 4.66
C VAL A 371 -8.37 -12.86 4.37
N GLN A 372 -8.48 -11.65 4.90
CA GLN A 372 -9.60 -10.75 4.63
C GLN A 372 -9.06 -9.46 4.02
N VAL A 373 -9.65 -9.07 2.90
CA VAL A 373 -9.30 -7.84 2.17
C VAL A 373 -10.53 -6.96 2.10
N ALA A 374 -10.46 -5.78 2.69
CA ALA A 374 -11.45 -4.74 2.47
C ALA A 374 -11.14 -4.06 1.13
N LEU A 375 -12.12 -4.01 0.24
CA LEU A 375 -12.03 -3.42 -1.10
C LEU A 375 -12.93 -2.19 -1.15
N HIS A 376 -12.36 -1.02 -0.88
CA HIS A 376 -13.10 0.23 -0.69
C HIS A 376 -13.66 0.79 -2.01
N ALA A 377 -13.04 0.47 -3.14
CA ALA A 377 -13.45 0.95 -4.46
C ALA A 377 -14.21 -0.11 -5.30
N ALA A 378 -14.68 -1.19 -4.68
CA ALA A 378 -15.24 -2.36 -5.36
C ALA A 378 -16.65 -2.16 -5.98
N ARG A 379 -17.38 -1.10 -5.61
CA ARG A 379 -18.73 -0.80 -6.14
C ARG A 379 -19.72 -1.97 -6.02
N HIS A 380 -19.67 -2.70 -4.91
CA HIS A 380 -20.49 -3.90 -4.67
C HIS A 380 -20.26 -5.08 -5.63
N ARG A 381 -19.13 -5.12 -6.34
CA ARG A 381 -18.80 -6.24 -7.25
C ARG A 381 -18.38 -7.49 -6.48
N LEU A 382 -18.78 -8.64 -7.01
CA LEU A 382 -18.30 -9.95 -6.57
C LEU A 382 -16.92 -10.22 -7.19
N PHE A 383 -16.03 -10.85 -6.42
CA PHE A 383 -14.67 -11.17 -6.87
C PHE A 383 -14.49 -12.68 -6.99
N GLY A 384 -13.86 -13.12 -8.08
CA GLY A 384 -13.54 -14.53 -8.31
C GLY A 384 -12.57 -15.06 -7.25
N GLY A 385 -12.76 -16.32 -6.83
CA GLY A 385 -11.88 -16.99 -5.88
C GLY A 385 -12.01 -16.49 -4.42
N ALA A 386 -13.04 -15.73 -4.10
CA ALA A 386 -13.33 -15.26 -2.74
C ALA A 386 -14.81 -15.41 -2.40
N VAL A 387 -15.09 -15.38 -1.09
CA VAL A 387 -16.42 -15.12 -0.55
C VAL A 387 -16.46 -13.66 -0.10
N CYS A 388 -17.39 -12.90 -0.65
CA CYS A 388 -17.53 -11.48 -0.45
C CYS A 388 -18.70 -11.16 0.49
N GLN A 389 -18.50 -10.22 1.41
CA GLN A 389 -19.55 -9.63 2.23
C GLN A 389 -19.83 -8.20 1.78
N PHE A 390 -21.11 -7.89 1.62
CA PHE A 390 -21.64 -6.62 1.13
C PHE A 390 -22.47 -6.00 2.24
N THR A 391 -22.25 -4.72 2.54
CA THR A 391 -23.00 -4.01 3.59
C THR A 391 -23.83 -2.88 3.01
N SER A 392 -25.03 -2.72 3.55
CA SER A 392 -25.92 -1.60 3.27
C SER A 392 -25.61 -0.35 4.11
N ARG A 393 -24.78 -0.48 5.16
CA ARG A 393 -24.57 0.55 6.19
C ARG A 393 -23.45 1.54 5.87
N LEU A 394 -22.46 1.15 5.09
CA LEU A 394 -21.31 2.02 4.80
C LEU A 394 -21.69 3.04 3.73
N VAL A 395 -21.80 4.30 4.15
CA VAL A 395 -22.04 5.45 3.28
C VAL A 395 -20.85 6.41 3.28
N ASP A 396 -20.63 7.10 2.17
CA ASP A 396 -19.66 8.18 2.05
C ASP A 396 -20.19 9.48 2.69
N LEU A 397 -19.38 10.55 2.63
CA LEU A 397 -19.76 11.86 3.17
C LEU A 397 -20.98 12.49 2.47
N ALA A 398 -21.34 12.02 1.27
CA ALA A 398 -22.53 12.44 0.53
C ALA A 398 -23.77 11.57 0.87
N GLY A 399 -23.64 10.61 1.79
CA GLY A 399 -24.70 9.67 2.16
C GLY A 399 -24.95 8.58 1.10
N LEU A 400 -24.09 8.46 0.09
CA LEU A 400 -24.17 7.41 -0.91
C LEU A 400 -23.49 6.15 -0.40
N ARG A 401 -24.00 4.97 -0.78
CA ARG A 401 -23.36 3.71 -0.41
C ARG A 401 -21.95 3.67 -0.98
N THR A 402 -20.97 3.40 -0.11
CA THR A 402 -19.54 3.35 -0.46
C THR A 402 -19.24 2.30 -1.53
N GLY A 403 -20.04 1.24 -1.61
CA GLY A 403 -19.74 0.11 -2.48
C GLY A 403 -18.59 -0.77 -2.00
N ALA A 404 -18.16 -0.61 -0.74
CA ALA A 404 -17.09 -1.41 -0.17
C ALA A 404 -17.50 -2.89 -0.05
N VAL A 405 -16.53 -3.77 -0.28
CA VAL A 405 -16.69 -5.23 -0.22
C VAL A 405 -15.63 -5.82 0.70
N LEU A 406 -16.01 -6.72 1.59
CA LEU A 406 -15.05 -7.50 2.38
C LEU A 406 -14.88 -8.88 1.73
N ALA A 407 -13.73 -9.12 1.10
CA ALA A 407 -13.40 -10.39 0.45
C ALA A 407 -12.63 -11.30 1.42
N THR A 408 -13.08 -12.54 1.57
CA THR A 408 -12.39 -13.59 2.34
C THR A 408 -11.94 -14.70 1.38
N LEU A 409 -10.67 -15.08 1.46
CA LEU A 409 -10.05 -16.09 0.61
C LEU A 409 -8.96 -16.87 1.36
N ASP A 410 -8.71 -18.10 0.93
CA ASP A 410 -7.58 -18.89 1.40
C ASP A 410 -6.44 -18.76 0.40
N VAL A 411 -5.29 -18.23 0.83
CA VAL A 411 -4.09 -18.07 -0.01
C VAL A 411 -3.10 -19.19 0.33
N PRO A 412 -2.82 -20.12 -0.59
CA PRO A 412 -1.89 -21.22 -0.33
C PRO A 412 -0.47 -20.73 -0.03
N GLU A 413 0.31 -21.58 0.65
CA GLU A 413 1.74 -21.35 0.86
C GLU A 413 2.48 -21.13 -0.47
N ARG A 414 3.31 -20.09 -0.52
CA ARG A 414 4.18 -19.75 -1.66
C ARG A 414 3.44 -19.59 -2.99
N ALA A 415 2.16 -19.22 -2.95
CA ALA A 415 1.32 -19.03 -4.13
C ALA A 415 0.93 -17.56 -4.31
N SER A 416 0.67 -17.17 -5.56
CA SER A 416 -0.07 -15.94 -5.82
C SER A 416 -1.54 -16.24 -6.06
N TRP A 417 -2.37 -15.25 -5.77
CA TRP A 417 -3.80 -15.29 -6.01
C TRP A 417 -4.26 -14.00 -6.67
N GLU A 418 -5.20 -14.10 -7.61
CA GLU A 418 -5.85 -12.95 -8.22
C GLU A 418 -7.30 -12.90 -7.77
N LEU A 419 -7.69 -11.80 -7.14
CA LEU A 419 -9.09 -11.42 -6.97
C LEU A 419 -9.50 -10.64 -8.21
N ALA A 420 -10.04 -11.33 -9.19
CA ALA A 420 -10.55 -10.73 -10.41
C ALA A 420 -11.96 -10.15 -10.17
N PRO A 421 -12.20 -8.86 -10.46
CA PRO A 421 -13.53 -8.28 -10.37
C PRO A 421 -14.45 -8.91 -11.42
N SER A 422 -15.70 -9.14 -11.05
CA SER A 422 -16.75 -9.58 -11.97
C SER A 422 -17.75 -8.46 -12.25
N PRO A 423 -18.52 -8.54 -13.35
CA PRO A 423 -19.65 -7.65 -13.63
C PRO A 423 -20.90 -8.00 -12.81
N VAL A 424 -20.79 -8.89 -11.80
CA VAL A 424 -21.89 -9.24 -10.89
C VAL A 424 -21.82 -8.35 -9.67
N GLU A 425 -22.86 -7.55 -9.46
CA GLU A 425 -23.01 -6.70 -8.28
C GLU A 425 -24.02 -7.27 -7.31
N VAL A 426 -23.70 -7.28 -6.02
CA VAL A 426 -24.59 -7.76 -4.94
C VAL A 426 -24.86 -6.62 -3.97
N ARG A 427 -26.11 -6.16 -3.93
CA ARG A 427 -26.52 -5.00 -3.14
C ARG A 427 -27.61 -5.38 -2.15
N PRO A 428 -27.30 -5.57 -0.86
CA PRO A 428 -28.31 -5.72 0.17
C PRO A 428 -29.16 -4.46 0.28
N TYR A 429 -30.46 -4.60 0.48
CA TYR A 429 -31.31 -3.44 0.83
C TYR A 429 -31.05 -2.98 2.26
N GLU A 430 -30.85 -3.92 3.18
CA GLU A 430 -30.58 -3.74 4.61
C GLU A 430 -29.52 -4.75 5.08
N GLY A 431 -28.96 -4.58 6.27
CA GLY A 431 -28.00 -5.53 6.84
C GLY A 431 -26.78 -5.82 5.96
N VAL A 432 -26.35 -7.08 6.00
CA VAL A 432 -25.21 -7.63 5.25
C VAL A 432 -25.67 -8.82 4.39
N THR A 433 -25.08 -8.98 3.22
CA THR A 433 -25.24 -10.17 2.37
C THR A 433 -23.86 -10.78 2.13
N THR A 434 -23.76 -12.10 2.15
CA THR A 434 -22.55 -12.84 1.77
C THR A 434 -22.79 -13.56 0.46
N ALA A 435 -21.83 -13.49 -0.48
CA ALA A 435 -21.93 -14.22 -1.73
C ALA A 435 -20.57 -14.72 -2.23
N GLY A 436 -20.56 -15.77 -3.04
CA GLY A 436 -19.35 -16.31 -3.68
C GLY A 436 -19.70 -17.08 -4.95
N PHE A 437 -18.79 -17.07 -5.93
CA PHE A 437 -18.95 -17.86 -7.15
C PHE A 437 -18.66 -19.34 -6.87
N ALA A 438 -19.59 -20.21 -7.26
CA ALA A 438 -19.32 -21.63 -7.46
C ALA A 438 -18.83 -21.90 -8.89
N ARG A 439 -19.35 -21.14 -9.86
CA ARG A 439 -18.93 -21.18 -11.26
C ARG A 439 -19.15 -19.81 -11.91
N TYR A 440 -18.20 -19.39 -12.75
CA TYR A 440 -18.35 -18.21 -13.59
C TYR A 440 -17.51 -18.37 -14.86
N ASP A 441 -18.17 -18.68 -15.97
CA ASP A 441 -17.54 -18.91 -17.27
C ASP A 441 -18.54 -18.61 -18.40
N ALA A 442 -18.16 -18.92 -19.65
CA ALA A 442 -19.00 -18.69 -20.81
C ALA A 442 -20.30 -19.52 -20.82
N SER A 443 -20.38 -20.61 -20.07
CA SER A 443 -21.58 -21.46 -19.99
C SER A 443 -22.63 -20.93 -19.02
N GLY A 444 -22.25 -20.07 -18.08
CA GLY A 444 -23.17 -19.53 -17.10
C GLY A 444 -22.53 -19.02 -15.82
N ILE A 445 -23.39 -18.65 -14.90
CA ILE A 445 -23.04 -18.13 -13.57
C ILE A 445 -23.72 -19.00 -12.52
N GLU A 446 -22.97 -19.38 -11.49
CA GLU A 446 -23.50 -20.01 -10.28
C GLU A 446 -22.96 -19.25 -9.06
N VAL A 447 -23.86 -18.63 -8.30
CA VAL A 447 -23.52 -17.83 -7.11
C VAL A 447 -24.22 -18.42 -5.89
N ALA A 448 -23.44 -18.75 -4.86
CA ALA A 448 -23.99 -18.99 -3.52
C ALA A 448 -24.21 -17.63 -2.85
N VAL A 449 -25.42 -17.38 -2.34
CA VAL A 449 -25.81 -16.12 -1.68
C VAL A 449 -26.55 -16.40 -0.38
N ALA A 450 -26.19 -15.70 0.69
CA ALA A 450 -26.86 -15.78 1.98
C ALA A 450 -27.04 -14.40 2.61
N GLY A 451 -28.07 -14.28 3.45
CA GLY A 451 -28.41 -13.04 4.11
C GLY A 451 -27.58 -12.75 5.36
N ASP A 452 -28.14 -11.95 6.26
CA ASP A 452 -27.41 -11.34 7.37
C ASP A 452 -26.91 -12.35 8.41
N GLY A 453 -25.73 -12.13 8.97
CA GLY A 453 -25.06 -13.05 9.90
C GLY A 453 -24.42 -14.29 9.26
N SER A 454 -24.54 -14.47 7.94
CA SER A 454 -23.74 -15.45 7.20
C SER A 454 -22.26 -15.11 7.30
N VAL A 455 -21.41 -16.14 7.40
CA VAL A 455 -19.96 -16.03 7.40
C VAL A 455 -19.35 -16.95 6.35
N PRO A 456 -18.20 -16.57 5.75
CA PRO A 456 -17.41 -17.50 4.95
C PRO A 456 -17.03 -18.73 5.79
N ALA A 457 -17.44 -19.91 5.34
CA ALA A 457 -17.19 -21.19 5.98
C ALA A 457 -16.46 -22.13 5.02
N GLY A 458 -16.08 -23.32 5.47
CA GLY A 458 -15.47 -24.34 4.61
C GLY A 458 -13.98 -24.54 4.84
N ARG A 459 -13.45 -25.57 4.16
CA ARG A 459 -12.06 -26.00 4.23
C ARG A 459 -11.17 -25.08 3.36
N PRO A 460 -9.85 -25.01 3.63
CA PRO A 460 -8.92 -24.31 2.77
C PRO A 460 -9.12 -24.65 1.29
N GLY A 461 -9.38 -23.64 0.45
CA GLY A 461 -9.58 -23.79 -0.99
C GLY A 461 -11.00 -24.23 -1.41
N GLN A 462 -11.90 -24.43 -0.45
CA GLN A 462 -13.31 -24.76 -0.69
C GLN A 462 -14.19 -23.91 0.24
N LEU A 463 -14.12 -22.59 0.05
CA LEU A 463 -14.95 -21.66 0.77
C LEU A 463 -16.41 -21.78 0.33
N SER A 464 -17.30 -21.78 1.30
CA SER A 464 -18.75 -21.79 1.12
C SER A 464 -19.38 -20.67 1.93
N VAL A 465 -20.64 -20.40 1.61
CA VAL A 465 -21.45 -19.42 2.31
C VAL A 465 -22.31 -20.17 3.33
N SER A 466 -22.25 -19.78 4.61
CA SER A 466 -23.13 -20.35 5.63
C SER A 466 -24.53 -19.73 5.56
N ARG A 467 -25.50 -20.34 6.23
CA ARG A 467 -26.85 -19.79 6.27
C ARG A 467 -26.92 -18.50 7.09
N GLY A 468 -27.58 -17.49 6.55
CA GLY A 468 -27.91 -16.24 7.23
C GLY A 468 -29.40 -16.10 7.54
N ARG A 469 -29.76 -14.98 8.16
CA ARG A 469 -31.14 -14.51 8.27
C ARG A 469 -31.63 -14.03 6.90
N PRO A 470 -32.92 -14.27 6.54
CA PRO A 470 -33.45 -13.80 5.27
C PRO A 470 -33.19 -12.31 5.05
N GLN A 471 -32.57 -11.98 3.91
CA GLN A 471 -32.23 -10.59 3.55
C GLN A 471 -32.68 -10.31 2.12
N ARG A 472 -33.38 -9.19 1.92
CA ARG A 472 -33.70 -8.70 0.57
C ARG A 472 -32.43 -8.18 -0.09
N VAL A 473 -32.15 -8.68 -1.29
CA VAL A 473 -30.95 -8.37 -2.07
C VAL A 473 -31.32 -8.04 -3.50
N ARG A 474 -30.55 -7.13 -4.12
CA ARG A 474 -30.54 -6.91 -5.56
C ARG A 474 -29.23 -7.45 -6.13
N ILE A 475 -29.33 -8.31 -7.13
CA ILE A 475 -28.19 -8.84 -7.88
C ILE A 475 -28.30 -8.29 -9.30
N THR A 476 -27.26 -7.59 -9.75
CA THR A 476 -27.16 -7.09 -11.12
C THR A 476 -26.05 -7.83 -11.84
N VAL A 477 -26.30 -8.33 -13.04
CA VAL A 477 -25.31 -9.05 -13.86
C VAL A 477 -25.14 -8.32 -15.17
N GLY A 478 -23.93 -7.80 -15.43
CA GLY A 478 -23.53 -7.32 -16.75
C GLY A 478 -22.70 -8.34 -17.53
N SER A 479 -22.38 -8.01 -18.77
CA SER A 479 -21.54 -8.85 -19.63
C SER A 479 -20.09 -8.96 -19.12
N GLY A 480 -19.52 -10.16 -19.19
CA GLY A 480 -18.13 -10.47 -18.85
C GLY A 480 -17.69 -11.80 -19.45
N ALA A 481 -17.20 -12.75 -18.63
CA ALA A 481 -16.90 -14.11 -19.09
C ALA A 481 -18.17 -14.83 -19.57
N TYR A 482 -19.28 -14.57 -18.88
CA TYR A 482 -20.63 -14.86 -19.35
C TYR A 482 -21.16 -13.66 -20.14
N VAL A 483 -21.61 -13.89 -21.36
CA VAL A 483 -22.07 -12.81 -22.27
C VAL A 483 -23.53 -12.46 -21.96
N VAL A 484 -23.81 -11.17 -21.78
CA VAL A 484 -25.15 -10.60 -21.58
C VAL A 484 -25.32 -9.43 -22.54
N GLU A 485 -26.03 -9.64 -23.63
CA GLU A 485 -26.26 -8.61 -24.65
C GLU A 485 -27.58 -7.90 -24.41
N PRO A 486 -27.76 -6.63 -24.84
CA PRO A 486 -29.06 -5.98 -24.76
C PRO A 486 -30.17 -6.81 -25.40
N GLY A 487 -31.24 -7.08 -24.66
CA GLY A 487 -32.37 -7.89 -25.12
C GLY A 487 -32.14 -9.41 -25.15
N SER A 488 -30.97 -9.93 -24.76
CA SER A 488 -30.77 -11.38 -24.67
C SER A 488 -31.59 -11.98 -23.52
N HIS A 489 -32.01 -13.24 -23.69
CA HIS A 489 -32.83 -13.97 -22.73
C HIS A 489 -32.00 -15.00 -21.97
N HIS A 490 -32.26 -15.10 -20.67
CA HIS A 490 -31.47 -15.93 -19.76
C HIS A 490 -32.37 -16.67 -18.80
N ARG A 491 -32.14 -17.96 -18.65
CA ARG A 491 -32.77 -18.77 -17.62
C ARG A 491 -32.12 -18.47 -16.28
N VAL A 492 -32.93 -18.06 -15.31
CA VAL A 492 -32.52 -17.74 -13.94
C VAL A 492 -33.21 -18.70 -13.00
N ARG A 493 -32.43 -19.53 -12.31
CA ARG A 493 -32.92 -20.51 -11.33
C ARG A 493 -32.37 -20.18 -9.96
N LEU A 494 -33.25 -20.05 -8.97
CA LEU A 494 -32.91 -19.89 -7.56
C LEU A 494 -33.25 -21.19 -6.83
N VAL A 495 -32.24 -21.83 -6.25
CA VAL A 495 -32.38 -23.05 -5.45
C VAL A 495 -32.10 -22.71 -4.00
N GLU A 496 -33.11 -22.68 -3.15
CA GLU A 496 -32.95 -22.49 -1.73
C GLU A 496 -32.42 -23.76 -1.04
N GLU A 497 -31.76 -23.61 0.11
CA GLU A 497 -31.23 -24.75 0.88
C GLU A 497 -32.34 -25.76 1.29
N ARG A 498 -33.59 -25.31 1.41
CA ARG A 498 -34.76 -26.15 1.69
C ARG A 498 -35.23 -26.98 0.49
N GLY A 499 -34.59 -26.86 -0.66
CA GLY A 499 -34.96 -27.53 -1.91
C GLY A 499 -36.03 -26.81 -2.72
N GLU A 500 -36.61 -25.71 -2.19
CA GLU A 500 -37.50 -24.84 -2.94
C GLU A 500 -36.73 -24.25 -4.13
N THR A 501 -37.28 -24.44 -5.32
CA THR A 501 -36.70 -23.94 -6.57
C THR A 501 -37.69 -23.00 -7.22
N SER A 502 -37.25 -21.79 -7.56
CA SER A 502 -37.95 -20.92 -8.49
C SER A 502 -37.13 -20.77 -9.76
N GLU A 503 -37.79 -20.77 -10.91
CA GLU A 503 -37.18 -20.61 -12.22
C GLU A 503 -37.94 -19.54 -12.99
N ASP A 504 -37.22 -18.64 -13.64
CA ASP A 504 -37.75 -17.55 -14.44
C ASP A 504 -36.85 -17.31 -15.66
N VAL A 505 -37.39 -16.63 -16.67
CA VAL A 505 -36.63 -16.17 -17.84
C VAL A 505 -36.56 -14.67 -17.81
N LEU A 506 -35.35 -14.12 -17.70
CA LEU A 506 -35.13 -12.68 -17.67
C LEU A 506 -34.51 -12.21 -18.97
N SER A 507 -35.03 -11.08 -19.49
CA SER A 507 -34.41 -10.34 -20.59
C SER A 507 -33.45 -9.29 -20.04
N ALA A 508 -32.27 -9.19 -20.65
CA ALA A 508 -31.33 -8.12 -20.36
C ALA A 508 -31.87 -6.77 -20.85
N ASP A 509 -31.64 -5.72 -20.07
CA ASP A 509 -32.06 -4.35 -20.43
C ASP A 509 -31.25 -3.76 -21.60
N ASP A 510 -31.57 -2.52 -22.01
CA ASP A 510 -30.88 -1.82 -23.09
C ASP A 510 -29.37 -1.61 -22.84
N ARG A 511 -28.90 -1.82 -21.61
CA ARG A 511 -27.49 -1.73 -21.22
C ARG A 511 -26.81 -3.10 -21.13
N GLY A 512 -27.52 -4.18 -21.48
CA GLY A 512 -27.01 -5.55 -21.34
C GLY A 512 -26.88 -5.97 -19.88
N GLN A 513 -27.85 -5.60 -19.04
CA GLN A 513 -27.88 -5.97 -17.62
C GLN A 513 -29.11 -6.81 -17.26
N LEU A 514 -28.89 -7.88 -16.50
CA LEU A 514 -29.94 -8.60 -15.80
C LEU A 514 -30.08 -8.06 -14.38
N ARG A 515 -31.31 -7.86 -13.93
CA ARG A 515 -31.62 -7.41 -12.57
C ARG A 515 -32.51 -8.42 -11.87
N ILE A 516 -32.00 -8.98 -10.80
CA ILE A 516 -32.68 -9.99 -9.99
C ILE A 516 -32.90 -9.42 -8.60
N GLU A 517 -34.15 -9.44 -8.12
CA GLU A 517 -34.50 -9.03 -6.76
C GLU A 517 -35.15 -10.20 -6.04
N THR A 518 -34.58 -10.58 -4.90
CA THR A 518 -35.07 -11.73 -4.14
C THR A 518 -34.77 -11.55 -2.65
N THR A 519 -35.34 -12.42 -1.81
CA THR A 519 -35.03 -12.52 -0.38
C THR A 519 -34.32 -13.85 -0.15
N VAL A 520 -33.10 -13.81 0.38
CA VAL A 520 -32.27 -15.00 0.55
C VAL A 520 -31.85 -15.18 2.00
N ALA A 521 -32.09 -16.36 2.56
CA ALA A 521 -31.46 -16.81 3.80
C ALA A 521 -30.17 -17.59 3.47
N ALA A 522 -30.29 -18.55 2.56
CA ALA A 522 -29.22 -19.27 1.89
C ALA A 522 -29.78 -19.85 0.59
N ALA A 523 -29.22 -19.46 -0.55
CA ALA A 523 -29.66 -19.91 -1.85
C ALA A 523 -28.50 -19.99 -2.84
N ARG A 524 -28.73 -20.76 -3.90
CA ARG A 524 -27.86 -20.85 -5.06
C ARG A 524 -28.58 -20.25 -6.26
N LEU A 525 -27.99 -19.22 -6.83
CA LEU A 525 -28.48 -18.56 -8.03
C LEU A 525 -27.71 -19.09 -9.25
N GLU A 526 -28.43 -19.68 -10.18
CA GLU A 526 -27.92 -20.21 -11.44
C GLU A 526 -28.46 -19.36 -12.60
N ILE A 527 -27.57 -18.92 -13.49
CA ILE A 527 -27.91 -18.16 -14.70
C ILE A 527 -27.26 -18.87 -15.89
N ALA A 528 -28.06 -19.19 -16.90
CA ALA A 528 -27.61 -19.85 -18.12
C ALA A 528 -28.30 -19.24 -19.35
N PRO A 529 -27.69 -19.36 -20.56
CA PRO A 529 -28.37 -18.97 -21.80
C PRO A 529 -29.66 -19.77 -21.94
N GLU A 530 -30.70 -19.14 -22.48
CA GLU A 530 -31.94 -19.84 -22.79
C GLU A 530 -31.79 -20.87 -23.93
#